data_AF-A0A376UAR1-F1
#
_entry.id   AF-A0A376UAR1-F1
#
_cell.length_a   1.000
_cell.length_b   1.000
_cell.length_c   1.000
_cell.angle_alpha   90.00
_cell.angle_beta   90.00
_cell.angle_gamma   90.00
#
_symmetry.space_group_name_H-M   'P 1'
#
loop_
_entity.id
_entity.type
_entity.pdbx_description
1 polymer ?
#
loop_
_entity_poly.entity_id
_entity_poly.type
_entity_poly.pdbx_seq_one_letter_code
_entity_poly.pdbx_strand_id
1 'polypeptide(L)' 'MADLDDIKDGKDFRTDQPQQNIPFILKGCGALDWGMQSRLSRIFNPKTGKTVMLALTMVIFRGRLPDLNALI' A
#
# COMPACT_ATOMS: atom_id res chain seq x y z
N MET A 1 4.24 -52.74 -3.85
CA MET A 1 3.47 -51.69 -3.17
C MET A 1 3.28 -50.58 -4.18
N ALA A 2 2.06 -50.42 -4.69
CA ALA A 2 1.71 -49.30 -5.56
C ALA A 2 1.05 -48.25 -4.67
N ASP A 3 1.85 -47.32 -4.11
CA ASP A 3 1.33 -46.03 -3.57
C ASP A 3 2.39 -45.03 -3.05
N LEU A 4 3.67 -45.16 -3.41
CA LEU A 4 4.73 -44.30 -2.82
C LEU A 4 5.40 -43.32 -3.79
N ASP A 5 5.16 -43.47 -5.10
CA ASP A 5 5.93 -42.75 -6.12
C ASP A 5 5.19 -41.57 -6.76
N ASP A 6 3.90 -41.37 -6.51
CA ASP A 6 3.05 -40.48 -7.35
C ASP A 6 2.39 -39.29 -6.62
N ILE A 7 2.78 -38.99 -5.36
CA ILE A 7 2.15 -37.92 -4.55
C ILE A 7 3.18 -36.86 -4.09
N LYS A 8 4.29 -36.66 -4.81
CA LYS A 8 5.31 -35.67 -4.41
C LYS A 8 5.34 -34.38 -5.23
N ASP A 9 4.91 -34.39 -6.49
CA ASP A 9 5.16 -33.27 -7.41
C ASP A 9 3.90 -32.49 -7.83
N GLY A 10 3.05 -32.13 -6.86
CA GLY A 10 1.90 -31.23 -7.09
C GLY A 10 2.21 -29.74 -6.93
N LYS A 11 3.48 -29.37 -6.68
CA LYS A 11 3.87 -27.98 -6.37
C LYS A 11 4.86 -27.45 -7.41
N ASP A 12 4.46 -26.39 -8.09
CA ASP A 12 5.35 -25.59 -8.92
C ASP A 12 5.98 -24.47 -8.08
N PHE A 13 7.29 -24.60 -7.81
CA PHE A 13 8.07 -23.63 -7.05
C PHE A 13 8.75 -22.57 -7.92
N ARG A 14 8.66 -22.67 -9.25
CA ARG A 14 9.27 -21.73 -10.22
C ARG A 14 10.76 -21.48 -9.98
N THR A 15 11.54 -22.55 -9.81
CA THR A 15 12.99 -22.47 -9.56
C THR A 15 13.78 -21.88 -10.74
N ASP A 16 13.18 -21.79 -11.91
CA ASP A 16 13.69 -21.14 -13.12
C ASP A 16 13.55 -19.60 -13.08
N GLN A 17 12.72 -19.06 -12.19
CA GLN A 17 12.43 -17.62 -12.09
C GLN A 17 12.88 -17.06 -10.73
N PRO A 18 13.96 -16.25 -10.68
CA PRO A 18 14.38 -15.64 -9.43
C PRO A 18 13.34 -14.62 -8.94
N GLN A 19 13.05 -14.63 -7.64
CA GLN A 19 12.24 -13.60 -7.01
C GLN A 19 12.93 -12.23 -7.14
N GLN A 20 12.15 -11.21 -7.51
CA GLN A 20 12.62 -9.83 -7.57
C GLN A 20 11.84 -8.95 -6.58
N ASN A 21 12.52 -7.98 -5.99
CA ASN A 21 11.87 -6.98 -5.15
C ASN A 21 11.18 -5.92 -6.02
N ILE A 22 9.97 -5.53 -5.61
CA ILE A 22 9.25 -4.43 -6.24
C ILE A 22 9.66 -3.12 -5.56
N PRO A 23 10.19 -2.12 -6.30
CA PRO A 23 10.64 -0.86 -5.70
C PRO A 23 9.46 0.00 -5.24
N PHE A 24 9.65 0.71 -4.14
CA PHE A 24 8.73 1.76 -3.69
C PHE A 24 9.18 3.12 -4.24
N ILE A 25 8.40 3.66 -5.17
CA ILE A 25 8.80 4.80 -6.01
C ILE A 25 8.46 6.19 -5.44
N LEU A 26 7.79 6.25 -4.29
CA LEU A 26 7.45 7.53 -3.67
C LEU A 26 8.74 8.25 -3.25
N LYS A 27 8.89 9.50 -3.71
CA LYS A 27 10.11 10.30 -3.56
C LYS A 27 10.60 10.30 -2.10
N GLY A 28 11.88 9.94 -1.91
CA GLY A 28 12.53 9.95 -0.59
C GLY A 28 12.05 8.88 0.40
N CYS A 29 11.16 7.97 -0.02
CA CYS A 29 10.50 7.03 0.88
C CYS A 29 10.93 5.56 0.65
N GLY A 30 11.94 5.31 -0.20
CA GLY A 30 12.35 3.96 -0.61
C GLY A 30 13.09 3.13 0.46
N ALA A 31 13.47 3.74 1.58
CA ALA A 31 14.18 3.08 2.68
C ALA A 31 13.38 3.08 4.00
N LEU A 32 12.07 3.31 3.92
CA LEU A 32 11.17 3.26 5.07
C LEU A 32 10.69 1.83 5.32
N ASP A 33 10.30 1.52 6.56
CA ASP A 33 9.70 0.24 6.88
C ASP A 33 8.36 0.05 6.15
N TRP A 34 7.91 -1.20 6.01
CA TRP A 34 6.68 -1.52 5.30
C TRP A 34 5.46 -0.81 5.87
N GLY A 35 5.38 -0.65 7.20
CA GLY A 35 4.26 0.01 7.86
C GLY A 35 4.16 1.49 7.50
N MET A 36 5.28 2.16 7.30
CA MET A 36 5.32 3.55 6.84
C MET A 36 5.02 3.67 5.35
N GLN A 37 5.59 2.80 4.50
CA GLN A 37 5.27 2.77 3.07
C GLN A 37 3.78 2.49 2.79
N SER A 38 3.19 1.57 3.56
CA SER A 38 1.76 1.22 3.50
C SER A 38 0.85 2.41 3.83
N ARG A 39 1.18 3.17 4.88
CA ARG A 39 0.44 4.40 5.24
C ARG A 39 0.57 5.48 4.17
N LEU A 40 1.78 5.71 3.66
CA LEU A 40 2.02 6.68 2.60
C LEU A 40 1.28 6.33 1.30
N SER A 41 1.13 5.05 0.99
CA SER A 41 0.38 4.57 -0.20
C SER A 41 -1.12 4.85 -0.13
N ARG A 42 -1.67 5.13 1.06
CA ARG A 42 -3.07 5.58 1.23
C ARG A 42 -3.23 7.08 0.99
N ILE A 43 -2.17 7.86 1.21
CA ILE A 43 -2.16 9.30 0.97
C ILE A 43 -1.85 9.56 -0.50
N PHE A 44 -0.78 8.97 -1.02
CA PHE A 44 -0.33 9.13 -2.40
C PHE A 44 -0.69 7.89 -3.20
N ASN A 45 -1.46 8.07 -4.28
CA ASN A 45 -1.84 6.98 -5.16
C ASN A 45 -0.56 6.33 -5.75
N PRO A 46 -0.35 5.01 -5.59
CA PRO A 46 0.89 4.35 -6.01
C PRO A 46 1.13 4.37 -7.52
N LYS A 47 0.09 4.57 -8.35
CA LYS A 47 0.22 4.68 -9.81
C LYS A 47 0.66 6.07 -10.25
N THR A 48 0.17 7.12 -9.59
CA THR A 48 0.41 8.52 -10.01
C THR A 48 1.41 9.25 -9.14
N GLY A 49 1.71 8.73 -7.94
CA GLY A 49 2.56 9.38 -6.94
C GLY A 49 1.94 10.66 -6.34
N LYS A 50 0.65 10.89 -6.54
CA LYS A 50 -0.04 12.16 -6.21
C LYS A 50 -1.21 11.95 -5.25
N THR A 51 -1.63 13.03 -4.61
CA THR A 51 -2.76 13.08 -3.68
C THR A 51 -3.62 14.30 -3.96
N VAL A 52 -4.92 14.19 -3.70
CA VAL A 52 -5.84 15.32 -3.56
C VAL A 52 -6.38 15.25 -2.14
N MET A 53 -6.05 16.23 -1.31
CA MET A 53 -6.37 16.23 0.11
C MET A 53 -7.22 17.45 0.45
N LEU A 54 -8.42 17.20 0.99
CA LEU A 54 -9.28 18.24 1.55
C LEU A 54 -8.86 18.49 3.01
N ALA A 55 -8.34 19.68 3.30
CA ALA A 55 -7.93 20.08 4.64
C ALA A 55 -8.98 20.98 5.30
N LEU A 56 -9.50 20.56 6.45
CA LEU A 56 -10.47 21.32 7.27
C LEU A 56 -9.84 21.75 8.61
N THR A 57 -8.62 22.27 8.58
CA THR A 57 -7.83 22.59 9.79
C THR A 57 -8.19 23.94 10.43
N MET A 58 -8.90 24.82 9.73
CA MET A 58 -9.33 26.14 10.27
C MET A 58 -10.26 26.03 11.49
N VAL A 59 -10.95 24.91 11.67
CA VAL A 59 -11.82 24.66 12.83
C VAL A 59 -11.03 24.64 14.14
N ILE A 60 -9.83 24.06 14.13
CA ILE A 60 -8.97 23.95 15.32
C ILE A 60 -8.56 25.34 15.81
N PHE A 61 -8.36 26.29 14.89
CA PHE A 61 -7.98 27.67 15.22
C PHE A 61 -9.18 28.59 15.48
N ARG A 62 -10.32 28.37 14.81
CA ARG A 62 -11.50 29.27 14.88
C ARG A 62 -12.55 28.85 15.92
N GLY A 63 -12.40 27.69 16.57
CA GLY A 63 -13.30 27.22 17.64
C GLY A 63 -14.75 26.98 17.21
N ARG A 64 -15.03 27.00 15.90
CA ARG A 64 -16.36 26.77 15.31
C ARG A 64 -16.20 25.87 14.09
N LEU A 65 -16.94 24.77 14.07
CA LEU A 65 -17.10 23.94 12.88
C LEU A 65 -18.02 24.70 11.90
N PRO A 66 -17.66 24.91 10.63
CA PRO A 66 -18.66 25.22 9.62
C PRO A 66 -19.67 24.06 9.57
N ASP A 67 -20.93 24.38 9.30
CA ASP A 67 -22.01 23.38 9.27
C ASP A 67 -21.65 22.20 8.36
N LEU A 68 -21.51 21.00 8.95
CA LEU A 68 -21.12 19.78 8.23
C LEU A 68 -22.23 19.23 7.34
N ASN A 69 -23.49 19.58 7.60
CA ASN A 69 -24.60 19.15 6.75
C ASN A 69 -24.58 19.80 5.36
N ALA A 70 -23.75 20.82 5.15
CA ALA A 70 -23.51 21.43 3.84
C ALA A 70 -22.37 20.76 3.04
N LEU A 71 -21.71 19.73 3.60
CA LEU A 71 -20.51 19.10 3.02
C LEU A 71 -20.78 17.70 2.43
N ILE A 72 -21.99 17.16 2.60
CA ILE A 72 -22.47 15.89 2.03
C ILE A 72 -23.49 16.21 0.94
#